data_AF-A0A813EG23-F1
#
_entry.id   AF-A0A813EG23-F1
#
_cell.length_a   1.000
_cell.length_b   1.000
_cell.length_c   1.000
_cell.angle_alpha   90.00
_cell.angle_beta   90.00
_cell.angle_gamma   90.00
#
_symmetry.space_group_name_H-M   'P 1'
#
loop_
_entity.id
_entity.type
_entity.pdbx_description
1 polymer ?
#
loop_
_entity_poly.entity_id
_entity_poly.type
_entity_poly.pdbx_seq_one_letter_code
_entity_poly.pdbx_strand_id
1 'polypeptide(L)'
;AGQVVEKYPDFKNAEREKGLWISSATPDSAQKQLAKAKPGTWQLFESKGMEAERLWRDLLEDGGAWSDYRDMKMEGTVHPKHPDFKNNDTTEGLYVDSRTTPEWALTKLRELDEAEPE
;
A
#
# COMPACT_ATOMS: atom_id res chain seq x y z
N ALA A 1 8.00 4.57 31.34
CA ALA A 1 7.88 5.38 30.12
C ALA A 1 6.57 5.01 29.45
N GLY A 2 5.62 5.95 29.34
CA GLY A 2 4.32 5.69 28.75
C GLY A 2 4.45 5.61 27.23
N GLN A 3 3.93 4.53 26.64
CA GLN A 3 3.85 4.36 25.19
C GLN A 3 2.93 5.45 24.64
N VAL A 4 3.49 6.40 23.88
CA VAL A 4 2.70 7.41 23.17
C VAL A 4 1.96 6.67 22.07
N VAL A 5 0.67 6.39 22.28
CA VAL A 5 -0.20 5.92 21.22
C VAL A 5 -0.40 7.11 20.28
N GLU A 6 0.38 7.17 19.20
CA GLU A 6 0.18 8.16 18.15
C GLU A 6 -1.23 7.99 17.59
N LYS A 7 -2.11 8.93 17.94
CA LYS A 7 -3.50 8.91 17.52
C LYS A 7 -3.56 9.33 16.05
N TYR A 8 -3.70 8.35 15.17
CA TYR A 8 -3.86 8.57 13.73
C TYR A 8 -5.11 9.43 13.43
N PRO A 9 -5.04 10.33 12.43
CA PRO A 9 -6.18 11.16 12.03
C PRO A 9 -7.30 10.34 11.40
N ASP A 10 -8.55 10.76 11.58
CA ASP A 10 -9.72 10.10 11.00
C ASP A 10 -9.74 10.17 9.45
N PHE A 11 -9.14 11.22 8.88
CA PHE A 11 -8.92 11.35 7.44
C PHE A 11 -7.56 11.99 7.17
N LYS A 12 -6.77 11.46 6.22
CA LYS A 12 -5.52 12.10 5.76
C LYS A 12 -5.73 12.63 4.35
N ASN A 13 -5.44 13.91 4.13
CA ASN A 13 -5.39 14.46 2.78
C ASN A 13 -4.06 14.04 2.13
N ALA A 14 -4.13 13.33 0.99
CA ALA A 14 -2.97 12.87 0.23
C ALA A 14 -2.09 14.01 -0.33
N GLU A 15 -2.67 15.18 -0.63
CA GLU A 15 -1.95 16.30 -1.24
C GLU A 15 -1.29 17.25 -0.23
N ARG A 16 -1.68 17.21 1.05
CA ARG A 16 -1.25 18.22 2.03
C ARG A 16 -0.71 17.65 3.33
N GLU A 17 -0.58 16.32 3.42
CA GLU A 17 -0.18 15.58 4.64
C GLU A 17 -0.95 15.99 5.90
N LYS A 18 -2.08 16.67 5.74
CA LYS A 18 -2.84 17.25 6.83
C LYS A 18 -3.90 16.25 7.27
N GLY A 19 -3.77 15.80 8.51
CA GLY A 19 -4.80 15.03 9.19
C GLY A 19 -6.03 15.89 9.46
N LEU A 20 -7.20 15.30 9.30
CA LEU A 20 -8.49 15.82 9.69
C LEU A 20 -9.06 14.88 10.74
N TRP A 21 -9.30 15.40 11.94
CA TRP A 21 -9.91 14.66 13.04
C TRP A 21 -11.40 15.00 13.11
N ILE A 22 -12.25 13.98 13.15
CA ILE A 22 -13.66 14.18 13.45
C ILE A 22 -13.76 14.38 14.96
N SER A 23 -14.25 15.57 15.34
CA SER A 23 -14.42 15.93 16.74
C SER A 23 -15.82 16.48 16.97
N SER A 24 -16.15 16.80 18.21
CA SER A 24 -17.37 17.53 18.54
C SER A 24 -17.44 18.93 17.93
N ALA A 25 -16.34 19.43 17.34
CA ALA A 25 -16.32 20.68 16.58
C ALA A 25 -16.66 20.49 15.08
N THR A 26 -16.82 19.26 14.61
CA THR A 26 -17.26 18.98 13.24
C THR A 26 -18.73 19.39 13.06
N PRO A 27 -19.09 20.18 12.04
CA PRO A 27 -20.47 20.59 11.83
C PRO A 27 -21.43 19.40 11.69
N ASP A 28 -22.62 19.53 12.27
CA ASP A 28 -23.71 18.54 12.20
C ASP A 28 -24.01 18.09 10.76
N SER A 29 -23.91 19.01 9.79
CA SER A 29 -24.11 18.72 8.38
C SER A 29 -23.07 17.73 7.85
N ALA A 30 -21.81 17.88 8.24
CA ALA A 30 -20.72 16.98 7.86
C ALA A 30 -20.88 15.62 8.55
N GLN A 31 -21.25 15.59 9.84
CA GLN A 31 -21.50 14.35 10.56
C GLN A 31 -22.65 13.55 9.94
N LYS A 32 -23.74 14.21 9.53
CA LYS A 32 -24.87 13.57 8.83
C LYS A 32 -24.51 13.04 7.45
N GLN A 33 -23.59 13.68 6.73
CA GLN A 33 -23.11 13.17 5.44
C GLN A 33 -22.18 11.97 5.64
N LEU A 34 -21.30 12.01 6.64
CA LEU A 34 -20.42 10.90 6.97
C LEU A 34 -21.22 9.65 7.39
N ALA A 35 -22.28 9.81 8.19
CA ALA A 35 -23.16 8.71 8.59
C ALA A 35 -23.94 8.07 7.41
N LYS A 36 -24.10 8.81 6.29
CA LYS A 36 -24.72 8.31 5.06
C LYS A 36 -23.72 7.64 4.12
N ALA A 37 -22.44 7.97 4.23
CA ALA A 37 -21.38 7.27 3.51
C ALA A 37 -21.26 5.84 4.08
N LYS A 38 -21.20 4.82 3.22
CA LYS A 38 -21.02 3.43 3.69
C LYS A 38 -19.57 3.24 4.17
N PRO A 39 -19.31 3.15 5.49
CA PRO A 39 -17.95 3.13 6.02
C PRO A 39 -17.18 1.85 5.63
N GLY A 40 -17.90 0.76 5.30
CA GLY A 40 -17.28 -0.51 4.92
C GLY A 40 -16.52 -0.48 3.59
N THR A 41 -16.82 0.47 2.70
CA THR A 41 -16.08 0.60 1.44
C THR A 41 -14.67 1.13 1.68
N TRP A 42 -14.51 2.12 2.57
CA TRP A 42 -13.24 2.79 2.83
C TRP A 42 -12.33 1.98 3.74
N GLN A 43 -12.88 1.36 4.79
CA GLN A 43 -12.14 0.49 5.70
C GLN A 43 -11.52 -0.72 4.98
N LEU A 44 -12.21 -1.27 3.97
CA LEU A 44 -11.67 -2.36 3.16
C LEU A 44 -10.51 -1.90 2.26
N PHE A 45 -10.60 -0.71 1.68
CA PHE A 45 -9.50 -0.15 0.88
C PHE A 45 -8.29 0.20 1.73
N GLU A 46 -8.51 0.74 2.93
CA GLU A 46 -7.44 1.08 3.89
C GLU A 46 -6.75 -0.19 4.42
N SER A 47 -7.53 -1.23 4.75
CA SER A 47 -6.98 -2.54 5.15
C SER A 47 -6.19 -3.20 4.02
N LYS A 48 -6.66 -3.12 2.77
CA LYS A 48 -5.94 -3.63 1.60
C LYS A 48 -4.67 -2.83 1.30
N GLY A 49 -4.68 -1.52 1.52
CA GLY A 49 -3.49 -0.68 1.40
C GLY A 49 -2.44 -1.03 2.46
N MET A 50 -2.85 -1.19 3.72
CA MET A 50 -1.96 -1.60 4.81
C MET A 50 -1.34 -2.99 4.57
N GLU A 51 -2.11 -3.96 4.07
CA GLU A 51 -1.56 -5.28 3.75
C GLU A 51 -0.57 -5.21 2.59
N ALA A 52 -0.90 -4.46 1.53
CA ALA A 52 0.03 -4.25 0.43
C ALA A 52 1.33 -3.59 0.90
N GLU A 53 1.26 -2.58 1.77
CA GLU A 53 2.46 -1.96 2.36
C GLU A 53 3.31 -2.95 3.17
N ARG A 54 2.68 -3.89 3.89
CA ARG A 54 3.38 -4.93 4.63
C ARG A 54 4.16 -5.85 3.70
N LEU A 55 3.51 -6.29 2.62
CA LEU A 55 4.12 -7.16 1.61
C LEU A 55 5.24 -6.46 0.84
N TRP A 56 5.08 -5.18 0.52
CA TRP A 56 6.14 -4.39 -0.11
C TRP A 56 7.38 -4.25 0.79
N ARG A 57 7.20 -4.13 2.12
CA ARG A 57 8.33 -4.16 3.07
C ARG A 57 8.98 -5.53 3.10
N ASP A 58 8.18 -6.59 3.20
CA ASP A 58 8.67 -7.97 3.22
C ASP A 58 9.51 -8.30 1.98
N LEU A 59 9.05 -7.91 0.77
CA LEU A 59 9.81 -8.03 -0.48
C LEU A 59 11.19 -7.34 -0.42
N LEU A 60 11.27 -6.15 0.17
CA LEU A 60 12.51 -5.36 0.23
C LEU A 60 13.44 -5.80 1.36
N GLU A 61 12.89 -6.40 2.42
CA GLU A 61 13.67 -6.95 3.54
C GLU A 61 14.18 -8.36 3.25
N ASP A 62 13.38 -9.21 2.60
CA ASP A 62 13.70 -10.59 2.25
C ASP A 62 13.38 -10.90 0.78
N GLY A 63 14.08 -10.22 -0.13
CA GLY A 63 13.90 -10.42 -1.58
C GLY A 63 14.12 -11.86 -2.04
N GLY A 64 14.82 -12.70 -1.27
CA GLY A 64 15.04 -14.12 -1.60
C GLY A 64 13.79 -14.99 -1.48
N ALA A 65 12.81 -14.57 -0.66
CA ALA A 65 11.52 -15.25 -0.53
C ALA A 65 10.55 -14.91 -1.69
N TRP A 66 10.93 -14.00 -2.59
CA TRP A 66 10.09 -13.50 -3.66
C TRP A 66 10.68 -13.79 -5.03
N SER A 67 9.84 -14.25 -5.95
CA SER A 67 10.18 -14.41 -7.36
C SER A 67 9.75 -13.18 -8.16
N ASP A 68 10.67 -12.59 -8.90
CA ASP A 68 10.41 -11.51 -9.85
C ASP A 68 9.96 -12.08 -11.21
N TYR A 69 8.79 -11.65 -11.67
CA TYR A 69 8.17 -12.05 -12.94
C TYR A 69 8.00 -10.87 -13.91
N ARG A 70 8.54 -9.69 -13.61
CA ARG A 70 8.40 -8.49 -14.45
C ARG A 70 8.88 -8.77 -15.89
N ASP A 71 10.05 -9.37 -16.04
CA ASP A 71 10.61 -9.71 -17.37
C ASP A 71 9.77 -10.77 -18.09
N MET A 72 9.39 -11.85 -17.41
CA MET A 72 8.55 -12.90 -18.01
C MET A 72 7.19 -12.36 -18.48
N LYS A 73 6.67 -11.34 -17.81
CA LYS A 73 5.41 -10.68 -18.15
C LYS A 73 5.59 -9.75 -19.36
N MET A 74 6.73 -9.07 -19.47
CA MET A 74 7.11 -8.30 -20.66
C MET A 74 7.35 -9.19 -21.89
N GLU A 75 7.98 -10.34 -21.71
CA GLU A 75 8.23 -11.32 -22.78
C GLU A 75 6.97 -12.11 -23.19
N GLY A 76 5.88 -12.00 -22.42
CA GLY A 76 4.62 -12.71 -22.67
C GLY A 76 4.66 -14.20 -22.30
N THR A 77 5.69 -14.63 -21.58
CA THR A 77 5.86 -15.99 -21.05
C THR A 77 4.83 -16.29 -19.95
N VAL A 78 4.38 -15.26 -19.22
CA VAL A 78 3.26 -15.36 -18.27
C VAL A 78 2.10 -14.45 -18.66
N HIS A 79 0.92 -14.74 -18.11
CA HIS A 79 -0.29 -13.96 -18.38
C HIS A 79 -0.13 -12.50 -17.93
N PRO A 80 -0.68 -11.49 -18.65
CA PRO A 80 -0.56 -10.07 -18.25
C PRO A 80 -1.14 -9.72 -16.88
N LYS A 81 -2.02 -10.57 -16.33
CA LYS A 81 -2.59 -10.45 -14.97
C LYS A 81 -1.78 -11.21 -13.90
N HIS A 82 -0.66 -11.83 -14.28
CA HIS A 82 0.25 -12.44 -13.33
C HIS A 82 0.84 -11.34 -12.43
N PRO A 83 1.03 -11.61 -11.12
CA PRO A 83 1.75 -10.69 -10.25
C PRO A 83 3.17 -10.46 -10.76
N ASP A 84 3.68 -9.25 -10.49
CA ASP A 84 5.06 -8.86 -10.80
C ASP A 84 6.04 -9.50 -9.82
N PHE A 85 5.67 -9.55 -8.53
CA PHE A 85 6.40 -10.32 -7.53
C PHE A 85 5.47 -11.34 -6.88
N LYS A 86 5.96 -12.56 -6.67
CA LYS A 86 5.20 -13.62 -6.01
C LYS A 86 6.01 -14.20 -4.87
N ASN A 87 5.42 -14.25 -3.68
CA ASN A 87 6.03 -14.90 -2.53
C ASN A 87 6.00 -16.42 -2.74
N ASN A 88 7.14 -17.06 -2.50
CA ASN A 88 7.34 -18.48 -2.74
C ASN A 88 6.60 -19.36 -1.71
N ASP A 89 6.41 -18.86 -0.49
CA ASP A 89 5.83 -19.59 0.64
C ASP A 89 4.34 -19.29 0.85
N THR A 90 3.94 -18.02 0.75
CA THR A 90 2.58 -17.57 1.11
C THR A 90 1.64 -17.42 -0.09
N THR A 91 2.13 -17.60 -1.32
CA THR A 91 1.39 -17.38 -2.58
C THR A 91 0.89 -15.95 -2.79
N GLU A 92 1.36 -15.00 -1.98
CA GLU A 92 1.00 -13.59 -2.08
C GLU A 92 1.62 -12.96 -3.33
N GLY A 93 0.90 -12.00 -3.93
CA GLY A 93 1.26 -11.39 -5.19
C GLY A 93 1.25 -9.87 -5.11
N LEU A 94 2.32 -9.24 -5.57
CA LEU A 94 2.44 -7.80 -5.70
C LEU A 94 2.40 -7.39 -7.17
N TYR A 95 1.83 -6.22 -7.42
CA TYR A 95 1.62 -5.67 -8.74
C TYR A 95 2.18 -4.25 -8.76
N VAL A 96 3.22 -3.99 -9.55
CA VAL A 96 3.93 -2.70 -9.58
C VAL A 96 2.95 -1.58 -9.99
N ASP A 97 2.14 -1.80 -11.01
CA ASP A 97 1.18 -0.81 -11.54
C ASP A 97 -0.19 -0.77 -10.81
N SER A 98 -0.27 -1.30 -9.58
CA SER A 98 -1.51 -1.27 -8.79
C SER A 98 -1.69 0.05 -8.02
N ARG A 99 -2.95 0.43 -7.77
CA ARG A 99 -3.29 1.56 -6.87
C ARG A 99 -2.87 1.32 -5.42
N THR A 100 -2.61 0.08 -5.05
CA THR A 100 -2.15 -0.31 -3.71
C THR A 100 -0.63 -0.29 -3.58
N THR A 101 0.09 0.08 -4.64
CA THR A 101 1.55 0.19 -4.63
C THR A 101 1.98 1.49 -3.96
N PRO A 102 2.76 1.42 -2.88
CA PRO A 102 3.29 2.62 -2.23
C PRO A 102 4.39 3.26 -3.09
N GLU A 103 4.39 4.59 -3.20
CA GLU A 103 5.40 5.32 -3.98
C GLU A 103 6.82 5.05 -3.48
N TRP A 104 7.00 4.93 -2.16
CA TRP A 104 8.31 4.62 -1.56
C TRP A 104 8.84 3.26 -2.01
N ALA A 105 7.96 2.28 -2.25
CA ALA A 105 8.36 0.95 -2.72
C ALA A 105 8.84 1.00 -4.17
N LEU A 106 8.18 1.80 -5.02
CA LEU A 106 8.63 2.06 -6.39
C LEU A 106 10.01 2.74 -6.43
N THR A 107 10.24 3.73 -5.56
CA THR A 107 11.55 4.38 -5.44
C THR A 107 12.62 3.36 -5.05
N LYS A 108 12.36 2.54 -4.03
CA LYS A 108 13.31 1.52 -3.56
C LYS A 108 13.60 0.45 -4.60
N LEU A 109 12.59 -0.03 -5.32
CA LEU A 109 12.78 -0.97 -6.42
C LEU A 109 13.71 -0.41 -7.50
N ARG A 110 13.49 0.85 -7.91
CA ARG A 110 14.36 1.51 -8.91
C ARG A 110 15.80 1.64 -8.41
N GLU A 111 15.97 1.98 -7.14
CA GLU A 111 17.31 2.03 -6.53
C GLU A 111 17.98 0.65 -6.54
N LEU A 112 17.24 -0.45 -6.28
CA LEU A 112 17.78 -1.81 -6.31
C LEU A 112 18.12 -2.28 -7.72
N ASP A 113 17.24 -2.01 -8.70
CA ASP A 113 17.48 -2.33 -10.11
C ASP A 113 18.72 -1.56 -10.66
N GLU A 114 18.99 -0.36 -10.14
CA GLU A 114 20.14 0.47 -10.54
C GLU A 114 21.40 0.21 -9.69
N ALA A 115 21.28 -0.45 -8.54
CA ALA A 115 22.37 -0.72 -7.60
C ALA A 115 23.13 -2.03 -7.87
N GLU A 116 22.97 -2.66 -9.05
CA GLU A 116 23.93 -3.64 -9.58
C GLU A 116 25.06 -2.88 -10.32
N PRO A 117 26.22 -2.60 -9.68
CA PRO A 117 27.40 -2.12 -10.39
C PRO A 117 28.02 -3.25 -11.21
N GLU A 118 28.42 -2.91 -12.45
CA GLU A 118 29.23 -3.74 -13.35
C GLU A 118 30.50 -4.34 -12.73
#